data_AF-A0A7D9HIM3-F1
#
_entry.id   AF-A0A7D9HIM3-F1
#
_cell.length_a   1.000
_cell.length_b   1.000
_cell.length_c   1.000
_cell.angle_alpha   90.00
_cell.angle_beta   90.00
_cell.angle_gamma   90.00
#
_symmetry.space_group_name_H-M   'P 1'
#
loop_
_entity.id
_entity.type
_entity.pdbx_description
1 polymer ?
#
loop_
_entity_poly.entity_id
_entity_poly.type
_entity_poly.pdbx_seq_one_letter_code
_entity_poly.pdbx_strand_id
1 'polypeptide(L)'
;MTEVYLLFYQSALQIFISLNLFLQKQDPLIGSVSYSLKRFLRLLACKFIPPQTVKATSNFKELFDVEKHKNDSSVDIGLVTRTTLNNLIEFGDASTYEQKMFYEGAKAFFLTAFKYGVDRMPVDDPVLQNPKR
;
A
#
# COMPACT_ATOMS: atom_id res chain seq x y z
N MET A 1 -13.43 13.49 -12.03
CA MET A 1 -12.37 12.45 -11.91
C MET A 1 -10.98 12.97 -11.52
N THR A 2 -10.45 14.06 -12.10
CA THR A 2 -9.09 14.56 -11.77
C THR A 2 -8.85 14.74 -10.26
N GLU A 3 -9.80 15.36 -9.56
CA GLU A 3 -9.75 15.53 -8.11
C GLU A 3 -9.62 14.18 -7.37
N VAL A 4 -10.39 13.17 -7.78
CA VAL A 4 -10.35 11.81 -7.20
C VAL A 4 -8.94 11.21 -7.35
N TYR A 5 -8.30 11.36 -8.50
CA TYR A 5 -6.92 10.88 -8.69
C TYR A 5 -5.93 11.59 -7.77
N LEU A 6 -6.07 12.91 -7.58
CA LEU A 6 -5.18 13.68 -6.69
C LEU A 6 -5.39 13.32 -5.22
N LEU A 7 -6.64 13.16 -4.78
CA LEU A 7 -6.99 12.70 -3.43
C LEU A 7 -6.46 11.28 -3.17
N PHE A 8 -6.54 10.41 -4.17
CA PHE A 8 -5.93 9.08 -4.11
C PHE A 8 -4.43 9.16 -3.88
N TYR A 9 -3.70 9.95 -4.68
CA TYR A 9 -2.25 10.10 -4.51
C TYR A 9 -1.91 10.68 -3.13
N GLN A 10 -2.65 11.70 -2.68
CA GLN A 10 -2.46 12.27 -1.35
C GLN A 10 -2.59 11.21 -0.26
N SER A 11 -3.57 10.30 -0.35
CA SER A 11 -3.76 9.22 0.62
C SER A 11 -2.72 8.09 0.48
N ALA A 12 -2.48 7.62 -0.75
CA ALA A 12 -1.63 6.48 -1.04
C ALA A 12 -0.15 6.75 -0.68
N LEU A 13 0.32 7.98 -0.95
CA LEU A 13 1.72 8.35 -0.72
C LEU A 13 2.09 8.48 0.76
N GLN A 14 1.13 8.67 1.67
CA GLN A 14 1.41 8.81 3.10
C GLN A 14 2.20 7.64 3.70
N ILE A 15 1.96 6.40 3.23
CA ILE A 15 2.67 5.22 3.70
C ILE A 15 4.16 5.29 3.32
N PHE A 16 4.46 5.79 2.13
CA PHE A 16 5.83 5.95 1.63
C PHE A 16 6.55 7.08 2.36
N ILE A 17 5.87 8.21 2.53
CA ILE A 17 6.40 9.37 3.27
C ILE A 17 6.75 8.96 4.71
N SER A 18 5.89 8.18 5.36
CA SER A 18 6.12 7.70 6.73
C SER A 18 7.41 6.88 6.86
N LEU A 19 7.67 5.97 5.91
CA LEU A 19 8.92 5.19 5.91
C LEU A 19 10.13 6.08 5.59
N ASN A 20 10.01 6.97 4.59
CA ASN A 20 11.10 7.88 4.22
C ASN A 20 11.51 8.78 5.39
N LEU A 21 10.54 9.39 6.09
CA LEU A 21 10.82 10.22 7.27
C LEU A 21 11.48 9.42 8.39
N PHE A 22 11.14 8.14 8.55
CA PHE A 22 11.82 7.26 9.49
C PHE A 22 13.29 7.03 9.11
N LEU A 23 13.57 6.77 7.83
CA LEU A 23 14.93 6.55 7.32
C LEU A 23 15.80 7.82 7.28
N GLN A 24 15.18 8.99 7.22
CA GLN A 24 15.86 10.30 7.24
C GLN A 24 16.26 10.79 8.64
N LYS A 25 15.90 10.05 9.70
CA LYS A 25 16.38 10.38 11.05
C LYS A 25 17.90 10.31 11.10
N GLN A 26 18.53 11.19 11.87
CA GLN A 26 19.99 11.25 12.00
C GLN A 26 20.59 9.92 12.51
N ASP A 27 19.93 9.28 13.49
CA ASP A 27 20.34 7.99 14.03
C ASP A 27 19.17 6.98 14.02
N PRO A 28 18.81 6.40 12.87
CA PRO A 28 17.82 5.34 12.83
C PRO A 28 18.45 4.09 13.43
N LEU A 29 17.91 3.59 14.55
CA LEU A 29 18.39 2.37 15.18
C LEU A 29 18.34 1.23 14.15
N ILE A 30 19.49 0.68 13.75
CA ILE A 30 19.60 -0.35 12.70
C ILE A 30 18.67 -1.54 12.98
N GLY A 31 18.57 -1.96 14.24
CA GLY A 31 17.65 -3.03 14.65
C GLY A 31 16.16 -2.70 14.45
N SER A 32 15.81 -1.42 14.33
CA SER A 32 14.44 -0.97 14.02
C SER A 32 14.16 -0.82 12.53
N VAL A 33 15.20 -0.81 11.67
CA VAL A 33 15.05 -0.65 10.21
C VAL A 33 14.35 -1.86 9.60
N SER A 34 14.81 -3.10 9.91
CA SER A 34 14.14 -4.31 9.41
C SER A 34 12.67 -4.36 9.81
N TYR A 35 12.36 -4.02 11.06
CA TYR A 35 10.98 -3.94 11.55
C TYR A 35 10.16 -2.89 10.78
N SER A 36 10.69 -1.69 10.58
CA SER A 36 10.03 -0.62 9.85
C SER A 36 9.78 -0.98 8.38
N LEU A 37 10.72 -1.64 7.70
CA LEU A 37 10.55 -2.12 6.33
C LEU A 37 9.46 -3.20 6.24
N LYS A 38 9.49 -4.20 7.14
CA LYS A 38 8.44 -5.24 7.20
C LYS A 38 7.07 -4.65 7.50
N ARG A 39 7.01 -3.65 8.41
CA ARG A 39 5.78 -2.92 8.72
C ARG A 39 5.27 -2.14 7.51
N PHE A 40 6.15 -1.45 6.78
CA PHE A 40 5.80 -0.75 5.55
C PHE A 40 5.17 -1.69 4.51
N LEU A 41 5.81 -2.82 4.22
CA LEU A 41 5.27 -3.81 3.28
C LEU A 41 3.92 -4.36 3.71
N ARG A 42 3.73 -4.65 5.01
CA ARG A 42 2.42 -5.08 5.55
C ARG A 42 1.35 -4.00 5.39
N LEU A 43 1.67 -2.74 5.68
CA LEU A 43 0.72 -1.63 5.52
C LEU A 43 0.33 -1.44 4.06
N LEU A 44 1.29 -1.55 3.15
CA LEU A 44 1.05 -1.47 1.71
C LEU A 44 0.19 -2.63 1.21
N ALA A 45 0.48 -3.86 1.63
CA ALA A 45 -0.32 -5.05 1.32
C ALA A 45 -1.77 -4.91 1.83
N CYS A 46 -1.97 -4.43 3.05
CA CYS A 46 -3.30 -4.22 3.64
C CYS A 46 -4.20 -3.27 2.84
N LYS A 47 -3.66 -2.47 1.91
CA LYS A 47 -4.47 -1.63 1.03
C LYS A 47 -5.33 -2.46 0.07
N PHE A 48 -4.78 -3.56 -0.45
CA PHE A 48 -5.43 -4.39 -1.47
C PHE A 48 -5.62 -5.86 -1.05
N ILE A 49 -5.13 -6.27 0.13
CA ILE A 49 -5.26 -7.62 0.70
C ILE A 49 -5.95 -7.54 2.07
N PRO A 50 -6.83 -8.48 2.44
CA PRO A 50 -7.41 -8.55 3.77
C PRO A 50 -6.33 -8.61 4.87
N PRO A 51 -6.45 -7.84 5.97
CA PRO A 51 -5.45 -7.82 7.03
C PRO A 51 -5.17 -9.19 7.66
N GLN A 52 -6.18 -10.07 7.69
CA GLN A 52 -6.06 -11.44 8.21
C GLN A 52 -5.06 -12.24 7.38
N THR A 53 -5.17 -12.17 6.05
CA THR A 53 -4.26 -12.84 5.11
C THR A 53 -2.83 -12.32 5.21
N VAL A 54 -2.67 -10.99 5.33
CA VAL A 54 -1.35 -10.36 5.50
C VAL A 54 -0.70 -10.79 6.82
N LYS A 55 -1.48 -10.90 7.92
CA LYS A 55 -0.96 -11.33 9.23
C LYS A 55 -0.58 -12.80 9.28
N ALA A 56 -1.30 -13.67 8.57
CA ALA A 56 -1.05 -15.10 8.54
C ALA A 56 0.21 -15.48 7.76
N THR A 57 0.71 -14.57 6.92
CA THR A 57 1.81 -14.85 6.00
C THR A 57 3.17 -14.48 6.62
N SER A 58 4.12 -15.42 6.56
CA SER A 58 5.53 -15.19 6.91
C SER A 58 6.37 -14.72 5.72
N ASN A 59 5.97 -15.09 4.50
CA ASN A 59 6.67 -14.77 3.25
C ASN A 59 5.85 -13.84 2.34
N PHE A 60 6.30 -12.61 2.16
CA PHE A 60 5.57 -11.61 1.36
C PHE A 60 5.32 -12.01 -0.10
N LYS A 61 6.12 -12.90 -0.69
CA LYS A 61 5.90 -13.37 -2.08
C LYS A 61 4.61 -14.19 -2.22
N GLU A 62 4.16 -14.85 -1.16
CA GLU A 62 2.88 -15.58 -1.15
C GLU A 62 1.66 -14.67 -1.29
N LEU A 63 1.84 -13.36 -1.09
CA LEU A 63 0.80 -12.34 -1.23
C LEU A 63 0.68 -11.80 -2.67
N PHE A 64 1.53 -12.25 -3.60
CA PHE A 64 1.42 -11.91 -5.02
C PHE A 64 0.23 -12.57 -5.70
N ASP A 65 -0.25 -13.67 -5.11
CA ASP A 65 -1.41 -14.41 -5.55
C ASP A 65 -2.68 -13.54 -5.51
N VAL A 66 -3.30 -13.38 -6.68
CA VAL A 66 -4.46 -12.50 -6.89
C VAL A 66 -5.70 -13.05 -6.21
N GLU A 67 -5.80 -14.37 -5.98
CA GLU A 67 -6.94 -14.98 -5.27
C GLU A 67 -7.05 -14.52 -3.82
N LYS A 68 -5.92 -14.05 -3.25
CA LYS A 68 -5.85 -13.52 -1.88
C LYS A 68 -6.22 -12.04 -1.81
N HIS A 69 -6.44 -11.36 -2.94
CA HIS A 69 -6.69 -9.93 -2.97
C HIS A 69 -8.17 -9.62 -2.70
N LYS A 70 -8.42 -8.41 -2.23
CA LYS A 70 -9.78 -7.88 -2.10
C LYS A 70 -10.41 -7.72 -3.49
N ASN A 71 -11.74 -7.75 -3.53
CA ASN A 71 -12.50 -7.19 -4.65
C ASN A 71 -12.13 -5.72 -4.86
N ASP A 72 -12.22 -5.25 -6.09
CA ASP A 72 -11.67 -3.94 -6.46
C ASP A 72 -12.34 -2.79 -5.68
N SER A 73 -13.65 -2.84 -5.46
CA SER A 73 -14.40 -1.87 -4.63
C SER A 73 -14.01 -1.87 -3.14
N SER A 74 -13.33 -2.92 -2.68
CA SER A 74 -12.84 -3.06 -1.31
C SER A 74 -11.40 -2.60 -1.12
N VAL A 75 -10.73 -2.16 -2.18
CA VAL A 75 -9.41 -1.53 -2.10
C VAL A 75 -9.51 -0.25 -1.27
N ASP A 76 -8.53 -0.08 -0.37
CA ASP A 76 -8.43 1.12 0.47
C ASP A 76 -7.77 2.25 -0.31
N ILE A 77 -8.62 3.15 -0.81
CA ILE A 77 -8.27 4.34 -1.59
C ILE A 77 -8.27 5.63 -0.73
N GLY A 78 -8.49 5.49 0.59
CA GLY A 78 -8.75 6.60 1.50
C GLY A 78 -10.22 7.03 1.56
N LEU A 79 -10.64 7.53 2.74
CA LEU A 79 -12.02 7.93 2.99
C LEU A 79 -12.46 9.08 2.09
N VAL A 80 -11.68 10.15 2.02
CA VAL A 80 -12.02 11.35 1.22
C VAL A 80 -12.15 11.00 -0.26
N THR A 81 -11.17 10.27 -0.81
CA THR A 81 -11.21 9.77 -2.19
C THR A 81 -12.47 8.96 -2.48
N ARG A 82 -12.85 8.05 -1.58
CA ARG A 82 -14.04 7.21 -1.72
C ARG A 82 -15.31 8.04 -1.70
N THR A 83 -15.44 8.96 -0.75
CA THR A 83 -16.59 9.85 -0.67
C THR A 83 -16.72 10.72 -1.92
N THR A 84 -15.64 11.35 -2.37
CA THR A 84 -15.65 12.17 -3.58
C THR A 84 -16.01 11.35 -4.81
N LEU A 85 -15.44 10.15 -4.98
CA LEU A 85 -15.77 9.27 -6.10
C LEU A 85 -17.25 8.88 -6.10
N ASN A 86 -17.79 8.48 -4.95
CA ASN A 86 -19.21 8.11 -4.85
C ASN A 86 -20.13 9.29 -5.16
N ASN A 87 -19.81 10.50 -4.70
CA ASN A 87 -20.58 11.70 -5.01
C ASN A 87 -20.60 11.99 -6.51
N LEU A 88 -19.46 11.87 -7.22
CA LEU A 88 -19.43 12.08 -8.67
C LEU A 88 -20.33 11.07 -9.42
N ILE A 89 -20.41 9.83 -8.93
CA ILE A 89 -21.29 8.81 -9.50
C ILE A 89 -22.76 9.14 -9.23
N GLU A 90 -23.08 9.57 -8.00
CA GLU A 90 -24.44 9.93 -7.59
C GLU A 90 -24.98 11.14 -8.37
N PHE A 91 -24.14 12.14 -8.62
CA PHE A 91 -24.51 13.35 -9.38
C PHE A 91 -24.41 13.19 -10.90
N GLY A 92 -23.92 12.05 -11.40
CA GLY A 92 -23.76 11.80 -12.83
C GLY A 92 -22.54 12.48 -13.48
N ASP A 93 -21.64 13.04 -12.67
CA ASP A 93 -20.36 13.63 -13.10
C ASP A 93 -19.28 12.58 -13.41
N ALA A 94 -19.54 11.32 -13.07
CA ALA A 94 -18.74 10.16 -13.46
C ALA A 94 -19.66 8.95 -13.72
N SER A 95 -19.18 8.03 -14.53
CA SER A 95 -19.84 6.76 -14.83
C SER A 95 -19.37 5.63 -13.92
N THR A 96 -20.21 4.60 -13.77
CA THR A 96 -19.83 3.35 -13.07
C THR A 96 -18.64 2.66 -13.74
N TYR A 97 -18.46 2.83 -15.04
CA TYR A 97 -17.28 2.36 -15.78
C TYR A 97 -16.01 3.08 -15.32
N GLU A 98 -16.03 4.41 -15.18
CA GLU A 98 -14.88 5.18 -14.66
C GLU A 98 -14.55 4.80 -13.21
N GLN A 99 -15.57 4.56 -12.37
CA GLN A 99 -15.35 4.05 -11.01
C GLN A 99 -14.63 2.71 -11.03
N LYS A 100 -15.07 1.77 -11.89
CA LYS A 100 -14.42 0.46 -12.03
C LYS A 100 -12.96 0.61 -12.45
N MET A 101 -12.70 1.37 -13.52
CA MET A 101 -11.35 1.64 -14.02
C MET A 101 -10.46 2.28 -12.95
N PHE A 102 -11.02 3.19 -12.14
CA PHE A 102 -10.30 3.81 -11.03
C PHE A 102 -9.85 2.77 -9.99
N TYR A 103 -10.75 1.89 -9.54
CA TYR A 103 -10.41 0.87 -8.55
C TYR A 103 -9.39 -0.16 -9.06
N GLU A 104 -9.51 -0.58 -10.32
CA GLU A 104 -8.53 -1.45 -10.98
C GLU A 104 -7.14 -0.79 -11.02
N GLY A 105 -7.09 0.49 -11.40
CA GLY A 105 -5.85 1.28 -11.40
C GLY A 105 -5.23 1.45 -10.01
N ALA A 106 -6.05 1.76 -9.00
CA ALA A 106 -5.60 1.88 -7.61
C ALA A 106 -5.03 0.57 -7.06
N LYS A 107 -5.68 -0.56 -7.37
CA LYS A 107 -5.18 -1.90 -7.01
C LYS A 107 -3.85 -2.21 -7.69
N ALA A 108 -3.76 -1.95 -9.01
CA ALA A 108 -2.55 -2.17 -9.79
C ALA A 108 -1.38 -1.33 -9.27
N PHE A 109 -1.63 -0.08 -8.87
CA PHE A 109 -0.64 0.80 -8.24
C PHE A 109 -0.06 0.16 -6.96
N PHE A 110 -0.92 -0.22 -6.01
CA PHE A 110 -0.46 -0.81 -4.76
C PHE A 110 0.24 -2.16 -4.97
N LEU A 111 -0.29 -3.02 -5.85
CA LEU A 111 0.32 -4.31 -6.16
C LEU A 111 1.71 -4.14 -6.78
N THR A 112 1.87 -3.20 -7.71
CA THR A 112 3.16 -2.93 -8.37
C THR A 112 4.18 -2.38 -7.37
N ALA A 113 3.78 -1.41 -6.55
CA ALA A 113 4.64 -0.86 -5.51
C ALA A 113 5.04 -1.91 -4.47
N PHE A 114 4.09 -2.79 -4.10
CA PHE A 114 4.35 -3.89 -3.17
C PHE A 114 5.34 -4.90 -3.73
N LYS A 115 5.14 -5.38 -4.98
CA LYS A 115 6.06 -6.28 -5.66
C LYS A 115 7.47 -5.68 -5.73
N TYR A 116 7.57 -4.43 -6.15
CA TYR A 116 8.85 -3.71 -6.20
C TYR A 116 9.51 -3.66 -4.82
N GLY A 117 8.77 -3.32 -3.76
CA GLY A 117 9.27 -3.30 -2.39
C GLY A 117 9.76 -4.65 -1.91
N VAL A 118 9.00 -5.73 -2.14
CA VAL A 118 9.37 -7.10 -1.77
C VAL A 118 10.65 -7.55 -2.48
N ASP A 119 10.82 -7.20 -3.75
CA ASP A 119 11.97 -7.65 -4.55
C ASP A 119 13.24 -6.81 -4.32
N ARG A 120 13.12 -5.59 -3.79
CA ARG A 120 14.24 -4.63 -3.72
C ARG A 120 14.62 -4.20 -2.31
N MET A 121 13.71 -4.27 -1.33
CA MET A 121 14.03 -3.84 0.03
C MET A 121 14.81 -4.92 0.79
N PRO A 122 15.83 -4.55 1.60
CA PRO A 122 16.68 -5.48 2.33
C PRO A 122 15.98 -6.04 3.60
N VAL A 123 14.73 -6.47 3.51
CA VAL A 123 13.94 -6.91 4.68
C VAL A 123 14.57 -8.09 5.44
N ASP A 124 15.29 -8.94 4.71
CA ASP A 124 15.96 -10.14 5.22
C ASP A 124 17.49 -10.03 5.16
N ASP A 125 18.02 -8.81 5.05
CA ASP A 125 19.45 -8.58 5.14
C ASP A 125 19.97 -8.99 6.54
N PRO A 126 20.95 -9.90 6.62
CA PRO A 126 21.52 -10.36 7.89
C PRO A 126 22.07 -9.24 8.78
N VAL A 127 22.56 -8.14 8.19
CA VAL A 127 23.06 -6.97 8.93
C VAL A 127 21.93 -6.23 9.64
N LEU A 128 20.75 -6.18 9.01
CA LEU A 128 19.56 -5.55 9.59
C LEU A 128 18.85 -6.45 10.60
N GLN A 129 18.98 -7.78 10.48
CA GLN A 129 18.41 -8.74 11.44
C GLN A 129 19.31 -8.98 12.64
N ASN A 130 20.64 -8.93 12.45
CA ASN A 130 21.64 -9.09 13.50
C ASN A 130 22.57 -7.88 13.51
N PRO A 131 22.10 -6.69 13.96
CA PRO A 131 22.98 -5.55 14.12
C PRO A 131 24.07 -5.93 15.13
N LYS A 132 25.30 -6.11 14.65
CA LYS A 132 26.46 -6.30 15.53
C LYS A 132 26.52 -5.08 16.45
N ARG A 133 26.32 -5.30 17.74
CA ARG A 133 26.58 -4.30 18.78
C ARG A 133 28.07 -4.13 18.98
#